data_AF-A0AB38ZN76-F1
#
_entry.id   AF-A0AB38ZN76-F1
#
_cell.length_a   1.000
_cell.length_b   1.000
_cell.length_c   1.000
_cell.angle_alpha   90.00
_cell.angle_beta   90.00
_cell.angle_gamma   90.00
#
_symmetry.space_group_name_H-M   'P 1'
#
loop_
_entity.id
_entity.type
_entity.pdbx_description
1 polymer ?
#
loop_
_entity_poly.entity_id
_entity_poly.type
_entity_poly.pdbx_seq_one_letter_code
_entity_poly.pdbx_strand_id
1 'polypeptide(L)'
;STEQHQLALITKLCGSITPDVWPSVENYDLFNKMDLVKGQQRRVCERLKHYVRDSQALDLLDKLLTLDPSKRTDSSSALDHDFFWTDPMPGDLSKMLSQHTQSMFEYLAPARRPGASNRPVIQPRQPDNVSSYQERVY
;
A
#
# COMPACT_ATOMS: atom_id res chain seq x y z
N SER A 1 -0.19 19.67 -7.66
CA SER A 1 1.19 19.32 -7.26
C SER A 1 2.09 19.37 -8.46
N THR A 2 3.28 19.95 -8.35
CA THR A 2 4.29 20.01 -9.42
C THR A 2 5.41 18.98 -9.17
N GLU A 3 6.15 18.58 -10.20
CA GLU A 3 7.29 17.65 -10.06
C GLU A 3 8.38 18.21 -9.13
N GLN A 4 8.65 19.52 -9.24
CA GLN A 4 9.59 20.23 -8.36
C GLN A 4 9.16 20.16 -6.89
N HIS A 5 7.86 20.32 -6.61
CA HIS A 5 7.34 20.16 -5.26
C HIS A 5 7.55 18.75 -4.73
N GLN A 6 7.35 17.72 -5.58
CA GLN A 6 7.59 16.33 -5.19
C GLN A 6 9.07 16.08 -4.87
N LEU A 7 10.01 16.62 -5.66
CA LEU A 7 11.44 16.54 -5.37
C LEU A 7 11.81 17.22 -4.04
N ALA A 8 11.16 18.34 -3.71
CA ALA A 8 11.35 19.00 -2.42
C ALA A 8 10.85 18.12 -1.26
N LEU A 9 9.71 17.43 -1.43
CA LEU A 9 9.21 16.48 -0.43
C LEU A 9 10.13 15.26 -0.26
N ILE A 10 10.61 14.68 -1.37
CA ILE A 10 11.58 13.59 -1.34
C ILE A 10 12.84 14.04 -0.62
N THR A 11 13.38 15.21 -0.96
CA THR A 11 14.60 15.76 -0.35
C THR A 11 14.43 15.98 1.16
N LYS A 12 13.26 16.48 1.59
CA LYS A 12 12.95 16.71 3.01
C LYS A 12 12.89 15.43 3.84
N LEU A 13 12.58 14.29 3.22
CA LEU A 13 12.47 12.99 3.89
C LEU A 13 13.74 12.15 3.74
N CYS A 14 14.21 11.97 2.50
CA CYS A 14 15.30 11.08 2.13
C CYS A 14 16.69 11.74 2.19
N GLY A 15 16.77 13.06 2.40
CA GLY A 15 17.99 13.86 2.40
C GLY A 15 18.27 14.54 1.06
N SER A 16 19.23 15.46 1.04
CA SER A 16 19.64 16.18 -0.17
C SER A 16 20.20 15.23 -1.23
N ILE A 17 19.77 15.45 -2.48
CA ILE A 17 20.31 14.75 -3.65
C ILE A 17 21.67 15.36 -3.97
N THR A 18 22.75 14.66 -3.63
CA THR A 18 24.13 15.08 -3.89
C THR A 18 24.94 13.95 -4.55
N PRO A 19 26.05 14.26 -5.25
CA PRO A 19 26.93 13.24 -5.82
C PRO A 19 27.49 12.26 -4.78
N ASP A 20 27.63 12.67 -3.52
CA ASP A 20 28.12 11.81 -2.44
C ASP A 20 27.15 10.65 -2.14
N VAL A 21 25.85 10.93 -2.13
CA VAL A 21 24.81 9.92 -1.83
C VAL A 21 24.41 9.15 -3.08
N TRP A 22 24.35 9.84 -4.24
CA TRP A 22 24.00 9.28 -5.54
C TRP A 22 25.10 9.61 -6.55
N PRO A 23 26.11 8.75 -6.69
CA PRO A 23 27.15 8.89 -7.70
C PRO A 23 26.54 8.96 -9.10
N SER A 24 27.07 9.83 -9.96
CA SER A 24 26.56 10.05 -11.32
C SER A 24 25.24 10.82 -11.42
N VAL A 25 24.69 11.36 -10.33
CA VAL A 25 23.46 12.18 -10.40
C VAL A 25 23.65 13.46 -11.23
N GLU A 26 24.89 13.93 -11.34
CA GLU A 26 25.30 15.07 -12.17
C GLU A 26 25.16 14.82 -13.68
N ASN A 27 25.11 13.56 -14.11
CA ASN A 27 24.91 13.19 -15.52
C ASN A 27 23.47 13.43 -15.99
N TYR A 28 22.52 13.64 -15.08
CA TYR A 28 21.15 13.96 -15.46
C TYR A 28 21.03 15.43 -15.85
N ASP A 29 20.56 15.70 -17.08
CA ASP A 29 20.40 17.06 -17.62
C ASP A 29 19.63 18.02 -16.71
N LEU A 30 18.63 17.50 -16.00
CA LEU A 30 17.77 18.30 -15.13
C LEU A 30 18.42 18.61 -13.78
N PHE A 31 19.41 17.84 -13.33
CA PHE A 31 20.05 18.04 -12.03
C PHE A 31 20.65 19.45 -11.90
N ASN A 32 21.32 19.92 -12.95
CA ASN A 32 21.94 21.26 -12.99
C ASN A 32 20.96 22.39 -13.32
N LYS A 33 19.76 22.06 -13.85
CA LYS A 33 18.74 23.04 -14.26
C LYS A 33 17.69 23.29 -13.17
N MET A 34 17.59 22.40 -12.19
CA MET A 34 16.62 22.49 -11.10
C MET A 34 17.27 23.04 -9.83
N ASP A 35 16.52 23.85 -9.08
CA ASP A 35 16.94 24.28 -7.76
C ASP A 35 16.57 23.21 -6.73
N LEU A 36 17.57 22.40 -6.34
CA LEU A 36 17.42 21.32 -5.37
C LEU A 36 17.85 21.80 -3.98
N VAL A 37 17.03 21.49 -2.97
CA VAL A 37 17.32 21.88 -1.59
C VAL A 37 18.57 21.17 -1.07
N LYS A 38 19.55 21.94 -0.60
CA LYS A 38 20.84 21.47 -0.09
C LYS A 38 20.84 21.39 1.44
N GLY A 39 21.76 20.61 2.01
CA GLY A 39 21.99 20.51 3.46
C GLY A 39 20.90 19.76 4.25
N GLN A 40 19.96 19.08 3.57
CA GLN A 40 18.97 18.24 4.26
C GLN A 40 19.58 16.88 4.61
N GLN A 41 19.48 16.52 5.88
CA GLN A 41 19.84 15.18 6.33
C GLN A 41 18.71 14.20 6.05
N ARG A 42 19.07 12.92 5.86
CA ARG A 42 18.11 11.83 5.73
C ARG A 42 17.37 11.61 7.04
N ARG A 43 16.04 11.55 7.00
CA ARG A 43 15.16 11.45 8.18
C ARG A 43 14.07 10.39 8.03
N VAL A 44 14.25 9.40 7.16
CA VAL A 44 13.25 8.36 6.87
C VAL A 44 12.85 7.62 8.16
N CYS A 45 13.80 6.98 8.84
CA CYS A 45 13.51 6.27 10.10
C CYS A 45 12.95 7.20 11.19
N GLU A 46 13.51 8.41 11.31
CA GLU A 46 13.07 9.38 12.32
C GLU A 46 11.61 9.82 12.12
N ARG A 47 11.18 10.00 10.88
CA ARG A 47 9.79 10.39 10.54
C ARG A 47 8.83 9.22 10.64
N LEU A 48 9.25 8.02 10.20
CA LEU A 48 8.37 6.86 10.11
C LEU A 48 8.21 6.11 11.43
N LYS A 49 9.14 6.24 12.39
CA LYS A 49 9.05 5.59 13.73
C LYS A 49 7.77 5.92 14.51
N HIS A 50 7.11 7.03 14.18
CA HIS A 50 5.84 7.41 14.79
C HIS A 50 4.65 6.56 14.31
N TYR A 51 4.77 5.95 13.13
CA TYR A 51 3.73 5.14 12.50
C TYR A 51 4.09 3.65 12.49
N VAL A 52 5.37 3.34 12.26
CA VAL A 52 5.91 1.99 12.19
C VAL A 52 6.78 1.76 13.42
N ARG A 53 6.35 0.87 14.31
CA ARG A 53 7.08 0.56 15.56
C ARG A 53 8.09 -0.56 15.41
N ASP A 54 7.91 -1.41 14.42
CA ASP A 54 8.79 -2.53 14.11
C ASP A 54 10.09 -1.99 13.48
N SER A 55 11.23 -2.34 14.08
CA SER A 55 12.55 -1.93 13.60
C SER A 55 12.91 -2.55 12.26
N GLN A 56 12.52 -3.81 12.01
CA GLN A 56 12.80 -4.49 10.73
C GLN A 56 11.99 -3.89 9.59
N ALA A 57 10.74 -3.49 9.87
CA ALA A 57 9.91 -2.77 8.92
C ALA A 57 10.50 -1.39 8.58
N LEU A 58 11.00 -0.67 9.59
CA LEU A 58 11.67 0.63 9.38
C LEU A 58 12.96 0.48 8.57
N ASP A 59 13.77 -0.53 8.85
CA ASP A 59 15.01 -0.81 8.12
C ASP A 59 14.74 -1.14 6.64
N LEU A 60 13.73 -1.99 6.37
CA LEU A 60 13.33 -2.30 5.00
C LEU A 60 12.82 -1.06 4.25
N LEU A 61 12.00 -0.22 4.90
CA LEU A 61 11.53 1.04 4.33
C LEU A 61 12.68 2.01 4.03
N ASP A 62 13.70 2.05 4.89
CA ASP A 62 14.90 2.86 4.66
C ASP A 62 15.64 2.40 3.40
N LYS A 63 15.88 1.09 3.26
CA LYS A 63 16.53 0.49 2.08
C LYS A 63 15.74 0.75 0.79
N LEU A 64 14.41 0.63 0.82
CA LEU A 64 13.51 0.90 -0.32
C LEU A 64 13.51 2.38 -0.73
N LEU A 65 13.67 3.31 0.21
CA LEU A 65 13.66 4.76 -0.03
C LEU A 65 15.07 5.35 -0.24
N THR A 66 16.01 4.53 -0.70
CA THR A 66 17.35 4.97 -1.09
C THR A 66 17.30 5.82 -2.36
N LEU A 67 17.96 6.98 -2.36
CA LEU A 67 17.94 7.92 -3.49
C LEU A 67 18.57 7.31 -4.74
N ASP A 68 19.79 6.81 -4.61
CA ASP A 68 20.53 6.13 -5.67
C ASP A 68 19.85 4.80 -6.06
N PRO A 69 19.31 4.67 -7.28
CA PRO A 69 18.66 3.45 -7.75
C PRO A 69 19.60 2.24 -7.75
N SER A 70 20.90 2.43 -7.99
CA SER A 70 21.87 1.34 -8.03
C SER A 70 22.18 0.76 -6.65
N LYS A 71 21.90 1.51 -5.57
CA LYS A 71 22.03 1.07 -4.18
C LYS A 71 20.69 0.71 -3.54
N ARG A 72 19.57 1.05 -4.19
CA ARG A 72 18.23 0.75 -3.69
C ARG A 72 18.00 -0.76 -3.74
N THR A 73 17.43 -1.31 -2.67
CA THR A 73 17.14 -2.75 -2.61
C THR A 73 16.24 -3.18 -3.76
N ASP A 74 16.60 -4.28 -4.42
CA ASP A 74 15.74 -4.95 -5.39
C ASP A 74 14.68 -5.81 -4.68
N SER A 75 13.77 -6.38 -5.47
CA SER A 75 12.68 -7.20 -4.94
C SER A 75 13.16 -8.51 -4.33
N SER A 76 14.22 -9.12 -4.86
CA SER A 76 14.74 -10.38 -4.32
C SER A 76 15.31 -10.16 -2.93
N SER A 77 16.20 -9.17 -2.80
CA SER A 77 16.84 -8.77 -1.56
C SER A 77 15.83 -8.26 -0.54
N ALA A 78 14.75 -7.60 -0.99
CA ALA A 78 13.66 -7.16 -0.12
C ALA A 78 12.86 -8.34 0.46
N LEU A 79 12.61 -9.39 -0.32
CA LEU A 79 11.90 -10.60 0.14
C LEU A 79 12.75 -11.44 1.10
N ASP A 80 14.07 -11.40 0.93
CA ASP A 80 15.02 -12.06 1.84
C ASP A 80 15.30 -11.25 3.12
N HIS A 81 14.66 -10.09 3.29
CA HIS A 81 14.84 -9.24 4.46
C HIS A 81 14.24 -9.84 5.73
N ASP A 82 14.91 -9.66 6.89
CA ASP A 82 14.49 -10.12 8.21
C ASP A 82 13.05 -9.73 8.60
N PHE A 83 12.51 -8.67 7.99
CA PHE A 83 11.11 -8.25 8.19
C PHE A 83 10.11 -9.36 7.83
N PHE A 84 10.42 -10.19 6.83
CA PHE A 84 9.56 -11.31 6.43
C PHE A 84 9.88 -12.61 7.17
N TRP A 85 10.98 -12.65 7.94
CA TRP A 85 11.52 -13.88 8.56
C TRP A 85 11.71 -13.78 10.07
N THR A 86 11.24 -12.70 10.70
CA THR A 86 11.24 -12.49 12.15
C THR A 86 9.82 -12.53 12.68
N ASP A 87 9.63 -13.08 13.88
CA ASP A 87 8.33 -13.07 14.53
C ASP A 87 7.84 -11.63 14.82
N PRO A 88 6.56 -11.31 14.56
CA PRO A 88 5.53 -12.20 14.02
C PRO A 88 5.68 -12.44 12.51
N MET A 89 5.75 -13.72 12.13
CA MET A 89 5.82 -14.12 10.72
C MET A 89 4.58 -13.65 9.93
N PRO A 90 4.70 -13.45 8.61
CA PRO A 90 3.57 -13.10 7.74
C PRO A 90 2.41 -14.09 7.91
N GLY A 91 1.26 -13.56 8.29
CA GLY A 91 0.04 -14.33 8.51
C GLY A 91 -1.00 -14.11 7.40
N ASP A 92 -2.05 -14.91 7.43
CA ASP A 92 -3.18 -14.77 6.52
C ASP A 92 -3.98 -13.48 6.78
N LEU A 93 -4.49 -12.88 5.71
CA LEU A 93 -5.21 -11.61 5.74
C LEU A 93 -6.70 -11.76 6.13
N SER A 94 -7.21 -13.00 6.29
CA SER A 94 -8.63 -13.27 6.60
C SER A 94 -9.19 -12.45 7.77
N LYS A 95 -8.42 -12.28 8.85
CA LYS A 95 -8.85 -11.47 10.01
C LYS A 95 -9.03 -9.99 9.65
N MET A 96 -8.10 -9.42 8.88
CA MET A 96 -8.18 -8.02 8.43
C MET A 96 -9.33 -7.84 7.44
N LEU A 97 -9.49 -8.78 6.50
CA LEU A 97 -10.56 -8.74 5.51
C LEU A 97 -11.97 -8.96 6.12
N SER A 98 -12.09 -9.72 7.21
CA SER A 98 -13.37 -9.88 7.92
C SER A 98 -13.94 -8.58 8.50
N GLN A 99 -13.11 -7.54 8.65
CA GLN A 99 -13.56 -6.20 9.06
C GLN A 99 -14.13 -5.40 7.88
N HIS A 100 -13.88 -5.86 6.65
CA HIS A 100 -14.31 -5.24 5.41
C HIS A 100 -15.39 -6.09 4.71
N THR A 101 -16.40 -6.54 5.44
CA THR A 101 -17.57 -7.25 4.88
C THR A 101 -18.64 -6.30 4.33
N GLN A 102 -18.49 -5.00 4.58
CA GLN A 102 -19.50 -4.00 4.25
C GLN A 102 -19.38 -3.59 2.78
N SER A 103 -20.33 -4.04 1.96
CA SER A 103 -20.68 -3.33 0.72
C SER A 103 -20.93 -1.85 1.05
N MET A 104 -20.62 -0.93 0.12
CA MET A 104 -20.95 0.51 0.25
C MET A 104 -22.41 0.75 0.69
N PHE A 105 -23.29 -0.19 0.36
CA PHE A 105 -24.68 -0.24 0.81
C PHE A 105 -24.84 -0.29 2.35
N GLU A 106 -24.04 -1.08 3.06
CA GLU A 106 -24.12 -1.18 4.53
C GLU A 106 -23.61 0.08 5.24
N TYR A 107 -22.65 0.79 4.64
CA TYR A 107 -22.13 2.05 5.17
C TYR A 107 -23.14 3.20 5.04
N LEU A 108 -23.93 3.21 3.97
CA LEU A 108 -24.93 4.25 3.69
C LEU A 108 -26.34 3.89 4.21
N ALA A 109 -26.59 2.64 4.57
CA ALA A 109 -27.88 2.23 5.11
C ALA A 109 -28.06 2.77 6.54
N PRO A 110 -29.14 3.54 6.82
CA PRO A 110 -29.45 3.96 8.17
C PRO A 110 -29.57 2.74 9.10
N ALA A 111 -28.91 2.79 10.26
CA ALA A 111 -28.99 1.74 11.27
C ALA A 111 -30.47 1.41 11.55
N ARG A 112 -30.87 0.16 11.29
CA ARG A 112 -32.24 -0.28 11.56
C ARG A 112 -32.48 -0.24 13.07
N ARG A 113 -33.48 0.53 13.48
CA ARG A 113 -33.93 0.57 14.89
C ARG A 113 -34.33 -0.85 15.31
N PRO A 114 -33.80 -1.38 16.43
CA PRO A 114 -34.29 -2.64 16.98
C PRO A 114 -35.70 -2.38 17.53
N GLY A 115 -36.73 -2.92 16.86
CA GLY A 115 -38.12 -2.78 17.31
C GLY A 115 -39.20 -2.81 16.22
N ALA A 116 -38.86 -2.80 14.93
CA ALA A 116 -39.86 -2.96 13.87
C ALA A 116 -40.04 -4.45 13.49
N SER A 117 -40.58 -5.23 14.43
CA SER A 117 -41.14 -6.55 14.14
C SER A 117 -42.44 -6.38 13.34
N ASN A 118 -42.33 -6.41 12.02
CA ASN A 118 -43.33 -7.04 11.14
C ASN A 118 -42.86 -6.96 9.69
N ARG A 119 -42.34 -8.08 9.17
CA ARG A 119 -42.40 -8.38 7.74
C ARG A 119 -43.05 -9.76 7.57
N PRO A 120 -44.05 -9.90 6.68
CA PRO A 120 -44.52 -11.22 6.29
C PRO A 120 -43.38 -11.95 5.58
N VAL A 121 -43.23 -13.24 5.92
CA VAL A 121 -42.28 -14.16 5.30
C VAL A 121 -42.68 -14.33 3.83
N ILE A 122 -41.91 -13.76 2.91
CA ILE A 122 -41.98 -14.13 1.49
C ILE A 122 -41.18 -15.43 1.37
N GLN A 123 -41.88 -16.56 1.22
CA GLN A 123 -41.26 -17.83 0.90
C GLN A 123 -40.63 -17.77 -0.49
N PRO A 124 -39.39 -18.25 -0.69
CA PRO A 124 -38.86 -18.44 -2.04
C PRO A 124 -39.67 -19.53 -2.74
N ARG A 125 -40.26 -19.19 -3.89
CA ARG A 125 -40.85 -20.17 -4.81
C ARG A 125 -39.77 -21.17 -5.23
N GLN A 126 -40.05 -22.47 -5.06
CA GLN A 126 -39.25 -23.54 -5.65
C GLN A 126 -39.21 -23.36 -7.18
N PRO A 127 -38.06 -23.56 -7.85
CA PRO A 127 -38.04 -23.68 -9.29
C PRO A 127 -38.70 -25.02 -9.68
N ASP A 128 -39.76 -24.95 -10.47
CA ASP A 128 -40.39 -26.12 -11.06
C ASP A 128 -39.36 -26.93 -11.86
N ASN A 129 -39.31 -28.21 -11.53
CA ASN A 129 -38.55 -29.23 -12.24
C ASN A 129 -39.19 -29.44 -13.62
N VAL A 130 -38.53 -28.97 -14.69
CA VAL A 130 -38.76 -29.50 -16.03
C VAL A 130 -37.43 -29.84 -16.68
N SER A 131 -37.03 -31.08 -16.46
CA SER A 131 -36.12 -31.83 -17.31
C SER A 131 -36.72 -31.97 -18.71
N SER A 132 -36.07 -31.40 -19.73
CA SER A 132 -36.03 -32.03 -21.06
C SER A 132 -34.80 -31.57 -21.82
N TYR A 133 -33.81 -32.47 -21.86
CA TYR A 133 -32.77 -32.52 -22.88
C TYR A 133 -33.39 -32.38 -24.28
N GLN A 134 -32.88 -31.45 -25.09
CA GLN A 134 -32.55 -31.71 -26.51
C GLN A 134 -31.87 -30.48 -27.13
N GLU A 135 -30.54 -30.51 -27.08
CA GLU A 135 -29.67 -30.40 -28.26
C GLU A 135 -30.36 -30.05 -29.60
N ARG A 136 -29.97 -28.92 -30.19
CA ARG A 136 -29.55 -28.87 -31.60
C ARG A 136 -28.85 -27.56 -31.95
N VAL A 137 -27.64 -27.77 -32.43
CA VAL A 137 -26.73 -26.88 -33.15
C VAL A 137 -27.43 -26.29 -34.37
N TYR A 138 -27.26 -24.99 -34.62
CA TYR A 138 -26.71 -24.35 -35.83
C TYR A 138 -26.61 -22.84 -35.61
#